data_AF-A0AAD5GBN8-F1
#
_entry.id   AF-A0AAD5GBN8-F1
#
_cell.length_a   1.000
_cell.length_b   1.000
_cell.length_c   1.000
_cell.angle_alpha   90.00
_cell.angle_beta   90.00
_cell.angle_gamma   90.00
#
_symmetry.space_group_name_H-M   'P 1'
#
loop_
_entity.id
_entity.type
_entity.pdbx_description
1 polymer ?
#
loop_
_entity_poly.entity_id
_entity_poly.type
_entity_poly.pdbx_seq_one_letter_code
_entity_poly.pdbx_strand_id
1 'polypeptide(L)'
;MKKWEACRQVFSRFEFTKEEEDKILGKAFGLAHSPYWGEEREIAVPELENINAIFDYLMSLGLSDDDLIKILKKFPEVVGCSLENELKTNIQILEKQWSIKGKSLKNLLLRNPKVLGYIIDCKGDCKALCTRCWVRF
;
A
#
# COMPACT_ATOMS: atom_id res chain seq x y z
N MET A 1 -16.13 -0.10 19.17
CA MET A 1 -15.04 -0.03 18.18
C MET A 1 -13.74 -0.72 18.65
N LYS A 2 -13.80 -1.86 19.37
CA LYS A 2 -12.59 -2.55 19.90
C LYS A 2 -11.59 -3.03 18.83
N LYS A 3 -12.08 -3.37 17.64
CA LYS A 3 -11.22 -3.81 16.52
C LYS A 3 -10.30 -2.70 16.01
N TRP A 4 -10.70 -1.43 16.11
CA TRP A 4 -9.88 -0.30 15.66
C TRP A 4 -8.70 -0.03 16.60
N GLU A 5 -8.96 -0.04 17.91
CA GLU A 5 -7.91 0.06 18.94
C GLU A 5 -6.93 -1.10 18.87
N ALA A 6 -7.41 -2.32 18.56
CA ALA A 6 -6.54 -3.47 18.34
C ALA A 6 -5.63 -3.29 17.11
N CYS A 7 -6.11 -2.64 16.04
CA CYS A 7 -5.30 -2.38 14.85
C CYS A 7 -4.19 -1.33 15.10
N ARG A 8 -4.33 -0.46 16.10
CA ARG A 8 -3.22 0.41 16.51
C ARG A 8 -2.01 -0.37 17.03
N GLN A 9 -2.21 -1.56 17.61
CA GLN A 9 -1.10 -2.41 18.06
C GLN A 9 -0.15 -2.79 16.91
N VAL A 10 -0.65 -2.85 15.67
CA VAL A 10 0.17 -3.17 14.50
C VAL A 10 1.23 -2.10 14.20
N PHE A 11 0.98 -0.87 14.64
CA PHE A 11 1.91 0.24 14.47
C PHE A 11 2.85 0.41 15.67
N SER A 12 2.70 -0.36 16.75
CA SER A 12 3.55 -0.26 17.95
C SER A 12 5.05 -0.48 17.69
N ARG A 13 5.37 -1.20 16.62
CA ARG A 13 6.75 -1.39 16.15
C ARG A 13 7.33 -0.18 15.42
N PHE A 14 6.50 0.82 15.13
CA PHE A 14 6.87 2.08 14.49
C PHE A 14 6.71 3.25 15.45
N GLU A 15 7.50 4.28 15.26
CA GLU A 15 7.43 5.51 16.06
C GLU A 15 6.39 6.50 15.51
N PHE A 16 5.17 6.03 15.24
CA PHE A 16 4.07 6.90 14.80
C PHE A 16 3.36 7.55 15.99
N THR A 17 2.89 8.79 15.82
CA THR A 17 1.93 9.37 16.77
C THR A 17 0.54 8.76 16.56
N LYS A 18 -0.33 8.87 17.56
CA LYS A 18 -1.73 8.40 17.44
C LYS A 18 -2.46 9.06 16.26
N GLU A 19 -2.17 10.33 16.00
CA GLU A 19 -2.73 11.07 14.86
C GLU A 19 -2.23 10.52 13.52
N GLU A 20 -0.96 10.09 13.43
CA GLU A 20 -0.43 9.43 12.24
C GLU A 20 -1.09 8.06 12.03
N GLU A 21 -1.24 7.26 13.08
CA GLU A 21 -1.93 5.97 13.03
C GLU A 21 -3.39 6.13 12.56
N ASP A 22 -4.12 7.07 13.14
CA ASP A 22 -5.52 7.34 12.80
C ASP A 22 -5.65 7.85 11.36
N LYS A 23 -4.68 8.64 10.88
CA LYS A 23 -4.63 9.08 9.48
C LYS A 23 -4.34 7.93 8.53
N ILE A 24 -3.41 7.03 8.89
CA ILE A 24 -3.06 5.85 8.07
C ILE A 24 -4.29 4.95 7.96
N LEU A 25 -4.83 4.52 9.09
CA LEU A 25 -5.98 3.63 9.13
C LEU A 25 -7.21 4.29 8.49
N GLY A 26 -7.46 5.57 8.79
CA GLY A 26 -8.62 6.27 8.25
C GLY A 26 -8.61 6.37 6.73
N LYS A 27 -7.45 6.70 6.14
CA LYS A 27 -7.29 6.72 4.68
C LYS A 27 -7.33 5.33 4.06
N ALA A 28 -6.74 4.34 4.72
CA ALA A 28 -6.74 2.97 4.23
C ALA A 28 -8.15 2.39 4.21
N PHE A 29 -8.96 2.62 5.25
CA PHE A 29 -10.20 1.89 5.48
C PHE A 29 -11.49 2.72 5.29
N GLY A 30 -11.39 3.90 4.69
CA GLY A 30 -12.55 4.70 4.29
C GLY A 30 -13.13 5.64 5.36
N LEU A 31 -12.45 5.80 6.51
CA LEU A 31 -12.86 6.79 7.52
C LEU A 31 -12.32 8.20 7.24
N ALA A 32 -11.41 8.35 6.28
CA ALA A 32 -10.89 9.64 5.85
C ALA A 32 -10.77 9.67 4.32
N HIS A 33 -10.98 10.86 3.75
CA HIS A 33 -10.79 11.07 2.32
C HIS A 33 -9.37 10.66 1.89
N SER A 34 -9.32 9.82 0.86
CA SER A 34 -8.07 9.42 0.21
C SER A 34 -8.14 9.73 -1.28
N PRO A 35 -7.13 10.43 -1.83
CA PRO A 35 -7.02 10.63 -3.27
C PRO A 35 -6.73 9.34 -4.05
N TYR A 36 -6.43 8.22 -3.36
CA TYR A 36 -6.15 6.94 -4.01
C TYR A 36 -7.43 6.18 -4.37
N TRP A 37 -8.46 6.20 -3.53
CA TRP A 37 -9.70 5.45 -3.79
C TRP A 37 -10.59 6.09 -4.87
N GLY A 38 -10.39 7.37 -5.18
CA GLY A 38 -11.14 8.10 -6.21
C GLY A 38 -12.46 8.66 -5.66
N GLU A 39 -13.40 7.79 -5.31
CA GLU A 39 -14.67 8.11 -4.62
C GLU A 39 -14.68 7.55 -3.19
N GLU A 40 -15.72 7.84 -2.40
CA GLU A 40 -15.87 7.36 -1.02
C GLU A 40 -15.74 5.83 -0.95
N ARG A 41 -14.66 5.36 -0.31
CA ARG A 41 -14.47 3.93 -0.03
C ARG A 41 -15.47 3.51 1.03
N GLU A 42 -16.19 2.42 0.80
CA GLU A 42 -16.99 1.78 1.85
C GLU A 42 -16.12 1.50 3.07
N ILE A 43 -16.61 1.90 4.24
CA ILE A 43 -15.88 1.72 5.50
C ILE A 43 -15.64 0.23 5.71
N ALA A 44 -14.37 -0.16 5.67
CA ALA A 44 -13.94 -1.53 5.95
C ALA A 44 -13.40 -1.61 7.38
N VAL A 45 -13.69 -2.70 8.07
CA VAL A 45 -13.07 -2.93 9.38
C VAL A 45 -11.70 -3.59 9.14
N PRO A 46 -10.60 -2.98 9.59
CA PRO A 46 -9.28 -3.59 9.47
C PRO A 46 -9.21 -4.89 10.27
N GLU A 47 -8.53 -5.88 9.69
CA GLU A 47 -8.15 -7.11 10.37
C GLU A 47 -6.65 -7.09 10.61
N LEU A 48 -6.25 -7.27 11.87
CA LEU A 48 -4.85 -7.19 12.30
C LEU A 48 -3.95 -8.14 11.50
N GLU A 49 -4.43 -9.35 11.24
CA GLU A 49 -3.74 -10.39 10.48
C GLU A 49 -3.45 -9.94 9.04
N ASN A 50 -4.38 -9.25 8.40
CA ASN A 50 -4.20 -8.77 7.02
C ASN A 50 -3.15 -7.66 6.96
N ILE A 51 -3.14 -6.74 7.93
CA ILE A 51 -2.12 -5.67 7.98
C ILE A 51 -0.73 -6.26 8.25
N ASN A 52 -0.62 -7.22 9.19
CA ASN A 52 0.62 -7.94 9.44
C ASN A 52 1.10 -8.70 8.21
N ALA A 53 0.21 -9.40 7.50
CA ALA A 53 0.58 -10.11 6.28
C ALA A 53 1.11 -9.16 5.19
N ILE A 54 0.55 -7.95 5.06
CA ILE A 54 1.06 -6.92 4.15
C ILE A 54 2.47 -6.48 4.57
N PHE A 55 2.67 -6.24 5.86
CA PHE A 55 3.97 -5.87 6.41
C PHE A 55 5.03 -6.94 6.22
N ASP A 56 4.74 -8.20 6.54
CA ASP A 56 5.63 -9.33 6.35
C ASP A 56 6.00 -9.49 4.88
N TYR A 57 5.01 -9.35 3.99
CA TYR A 57 5.26 -9.36 2.56
C TYR A 57 6.19 -8.24 2.12
N LEU A 58 5.94 -6.98 2.53
CA LEU A 58 6.82 -5.86 2.17
C LEU A 58 8.24 -6.05 2.70
N MET A 59 8.40 -6.58 3.92
CA MET A 59 9.72 -6.92 4.47
C MET A 59 10.42 -8.01 3.66
N SER A 60 9.67 -9.01 3.16
CA SER A 60 10.22 -10.05 2.28
C SER A 60 10.80 -9.51 0.97
N LEU A 61 10.40 -8.30 0.55
CA LEU A 61 10.96 -7.58 -0.60
C LEU A 61 12.26 -6.80 -0.28
N GLY A 62 12.78 -6.93 0.94
CA GLY A 62 14.00 -6.27 1.41
C GLY A 62 13.79 -4.86 2.00
N LEU A 63 12.56 -4.53 2.39
CA LEU A 63 12.22 -3.28 3.10
C LEU A 63 12.44 -3.46 4.61
N SER A 64 13.04 -2.47 5.26
CA SER A 64 13.13 -2.40 6.73
C SER A 64 11.93 -1.66 7.32
N ASP A 65 11.78 -1.66 8.65
CA ASP A 65 10.73 -0.87 9.31
C ASP A 65 10.83 0.63 8.98
N ASP A 66 12.03 1.20 8.90
CA ASP A 66 12.24 2.59 8.44
C ASP A 66 11.71 2.83 7.01
N ASP A 67 11.84 1.83 6.14
CA ASP A 67 11.33 1.92 4.78
C ASP A 67 9.82 1.79 4.75
N LEU A 68 9.23 0.94 5.60
CA LEU A 68 7.78 0.86 5.78
C LEU A 68 7.20 2.17 6.30
N ILE A 69 7.86 2.84 7.25
CA ILE A 69 7.45 4.16 7.74
C ILE A 69 7.39 5.16 6.58
N LYS A 70 8.42 5.20 5.73
CA LYS A 70 8.46 6.08 4.54
C LYS A 70 7.33 5.76 3.55
N ILE A 71 7.04 4.47 3.34
CA ILE A 71 5.96 4.01 2.47
C ILE A 71 4.61 4.46 3.04
N LEU A 72 4.34 4.19 4.32
CA LEU A 72 3.08 4.54 4.99
C LEU A 72 2.82 6.05 5.02
N LYS A 73 3.87 6.87 5.16
CA LYS A 73 3.75 8.34 5.07
C LYS A 73 3.34 8.82 3.68
N LYS A 74 3.78 8.12 2.60
CA LYS A 74 3.50 8.49 1.21
C LYS A 74 2.23 7.85 0.64
N PHE A 75 1.94 6.63 1.07
CA PHE A 75 0.85 5.79 0.58
C PHE A 75 0.27 4.96 1.74
N PRO A 76 -0.43 5.61 2.69
CA PRO A 76 -1.03 4.93 3.83
C PRO A 76 -2.04 3.86 3.42
N GLU A 77 -2.66 4.03 2.26
CA GLU A 77 -3.70 3.13 1.76
C GLU A 77 -3.20 1.72 1.45
N VAL A 78 -1.88 1.51 1.39
CA VAL A 78 -1.24 0.21 1.13
C VAL A 78 -1.74 -0.88 2.08
N VAL A 79 -2.03 -0.57 3.35
CA VAL A 79 -2.51 -1.56 4.33
C VAL A 79 -3.99 -1.92 4.14
N GLY A 80 -4.70 -1.18 3.29
CA GLY A 80 -6.06 -1.48 2.86
C GLY A 80 -6.15 -2.06 1.46
N CYS A 81 -5.02 -2.31 0.79
CA CYS A 81 -4.96 -2.97 -0.51
C CYS A 81 -5.02 -4.50 -0.37
N SER A 82 -5.45 -5.18 -1.43
CA SER A 82 -5.42 -6.64 -1.51
C SER A 82 -3.99 -7.14 -1.62
N LEU A 83 -3.56 -7.98 -0.67
CA LEU A 83 -2.24 -8.59 -0.70
C LEU A 83 -2.00 -9.43 -1.97
N GLU A 84 -2.98 -10.25 -2.37
CA GLU A 84 -2.86 -11.14 -3.53
C GLU A 84 -3.14 -10.42 -4.85
N ASN A 85 -4.28 -9.73 -4.95
CA ASN A 85 -4.78 -9.20 -6.22
C ASN A 85 -4.13 -7.87 -6.61
N GLU A 86 -3.60 -7.11 -5.64
CA GLU A 86 -2.89 -5.86 -5.92
C GLU A 86 -1.40 -6.05 -5.66
N LEU A 87 -0.96 -6.17 -4.40
CA LEU A 87 0.47 -6.12 -4.05
C LEU A 87 1.30 -7.19 -4.75
N LYS A 88 1.01 -8.47 -4.54
CA LYS A 88 1.76 -9.59 -5.13
C LYS A 88 1.68 -9.58 -6.65
N THR A 89 0.49 -9.38 -7.20
CA THR A 89 0.30 -9.30 -8.65
C THR A 89 1.14 -8.18 -9.27
N ASN A 90 1.13 -6.99 -8.66
CA ASN A 90 1.88 -5.83 -9.12
C ASN A 90 3.40 -6.05 -9.06
N ILE A 91 3.92 -6.67 -8.00
CA ILE A 91 5.34 -7.05 -7.91
C ILE A 91 5.72 -8.09 -8.97
N GLN A 92 4.90 -9.12 -9.19
CA GLN A 92 5.16 -10.12 -10.22
C GLN A 92 5.20 -9.52 -11.63
N ILE A 93 4.36 -8.53 -11.91
CA ILE A 93 4.38 -7.81 -13.19
C ILE A 93 5.66 -7.00 -13.34
N LEU A 94 6.07 -6.27 -12.28
CA LEU A 94 7.33 -5.52 -12.27
C LEU A 94 8.52 -6.39 -12.63
N GLU A 95 8.57 -7.58 -12.05
CA GLU A 95 9.61 -8.56 -12.33
C GLU A 95 9.50 -9.15 -13.74
N LYS A 96 8.32 -9.62 -14.15
CA LYS A 96 8.15 -10.34 -15.43
C LYS A 96 8.27 -9.44 -16.66
N GLN A 97 7.76 -8.21 -16.61
CA GLN A 97 7.71 -7.33 -17.77
C GLN A 97 8.95 -6.44 -17.89
N TRP A 98 9.48 -5.96 -16.76
CA TRP A 98 10.58 -4.99 -16.75
C TRP A 98 11.82 -5.47 -16.00
N SER A 99 11.85 -6.72 -15.53
CA SER A 99 12.97 -7.28 -14.76
C SER A 99 13.33 -6.46 -13.51
N ILE A 100 12.36 -5.73 -12.94
CA ILE A 100 12.54 -4.90 -11.74
C ILE A 100 12.42 -5.80 -10.50
N LYS A 101 13.54 -6.01 -9.80
CA LYS A 101 13.62 -6.83 -8.58
C LYS A 101 14.76 -6.36 -7.65
N GLY A 102 14.82 -6.92 -6.45
CA GLY A 102 15.88 -6.64 -5.47
C GLY A 102 16.04 -5.15 -5.17
N LYS A 103 17.27 -4.62 -5.28
CA LYS A 103 17.58 -3.21 -4.98
C LYS A 103 16.81 -2.22 -5.87
N SER A 104 16.64 -2.53 -7.16
CA SER A 104 15.87 -1.68 -8.08
C SER A 104 14.41 -1.59 -7.67
N LEU A 105 13.81 -2.72 -7.28
CA LEU A 105 12.46 -2.75 -6.75
C LEU A 105 12.34 -1.96 -5.44
N LYS A 106 13.24 -2.20 -4.49
CA LYS A 106 13.26 -1.45 -3.22
C LYS A 106 13.29 0.07 -3.45
N ASN A 107 14.21 0.54 -4.29
CA ASN A 107 14.34 1.97 -4.62
C ASN A 107 13.05 2.52 -5.26
N LEU A 108 12.42 1.73 -6.10
CA LEU A 108 11.17 2.08 -6.76
C LEU A 108 10.04 2.26 -5.75
N LEU A 109 9.85 1.29 -4.86
CA LEU A 109 8.80 1.32 -3.84
C LEU A 109 8.97 2.50 -2.88
N LEU A 110 10.21 2.86 -2.55
CA LEU A 110 10.51 4.04 -1.74
C LEU A 110 10.22 5.36 -2.48
N ARG A 111 10.43 5.38 -3.80
CA ARG A 111 10.19 6.58 -4.63
C ARG A 111 8.70 6.77 -4.92
N ASN A 112 8.03 5.71 -5.39
CA ASN A 112 6.62 5.71 -5.77
C ASN A 112 5.92 4.44 -5.24
N PRO A 113 5.49 4.41 -3.97
CA PRO A 113 4.85 3.24 -3.38
C PRO A 113 3.47 2.92 -3.96
N LYS A 114 2.83 3.86 -4.67
CA LYS A 114 1.48 3.67 -5.26
C LYS A 114 1.42 2.55 -6.29
N VAL A 115 2.57 2.13 -6.82
CA VAL A 115 2.70 0.99 -7.74
C VAL A 115 2.20 -0.32 -7.14
N LEU A 116 2.19 -0.42 -5.80
CA LEU A 116 1.66 -1.56 -5.09
C LEU A 116 0.13 -1.68 -5.22
N GLY A 117 -0.56 -0.57 -5.46
CA GLY A 117 -2.03 -0.47 -5.53
C GLY A 117 -2.58 -0.09 -6.90
N TYR A 118 -1.77 -0.11 -7.96
CA TYR A 118 -2.29 0.18 -9.29
C TYR A 118 -3.25 -0.92 -9.75
N ILE A 119 -4.34 -0.49 -10.36
CA ILE A 119 -5.26 -1.40 -11.05
C ILE A 119 -4.62 -1.69 -12.41
N ILE A 120 -4.45 -2.96 -12.72
CA ILE A 120 -3.92 -3.41 -14.00
C ILE A 120 -5.08 -3.40 -15.00
N ASP A 121 -5.38 -2.22 -15.53
CA ASP A 121 -6.41 -2.00 -16.53
C ASP A 121 -5.84 -1.98 -17.97
N CYS A 122 -4.54 -1.74 -18.14
CA CYS A 122 -3.87 -1.80 -19.44
C CYS A 122 -2.39 -2.21 -19.31
N LYS A 123 -1.83 -2.81 -20.37
CA LYS A 123 -0.44 -3.32 -20.40
C LYS A 123 0.59 -2.23 -20.75
N GLY A 124 0.26 -0.97 -20.53
CA GLY A 124 1.12 0.15 -20.94
C GLY A 124 0.76 0.78 -22.29
N ASP A 125 -0.30 0.32 -22.96
CA ASP A 125 -0.71 0.73 -24.30
C ASP A 125 -1.92 1.69 -24.32
N CYS A 126 -2.43 2.08 -23.15
CA CYS A 126 -3.59 2.96 -23.04
C CYS A 126 -3.20 4.44 -22.90
N LYS A 127 -4.17 5.35 -23.18
CA LYS A 127 -4.00 6.82 -23.16
C LYS A 127 -3.71 7.44 -21.78
N ALA A 128 -3.50 6.63 -20.73
CA ALA A 128 -3.20 7.06 -19.36
C ALA A 128 -4.25 8.00 -18.71
N LEU A 129 -5.52 7.94 -19.14
CA LEU A 129 -6.59 8.76 -18.59
C LEU A 129 -7.07 8.27 -17.20
N CYS A 130 -6.75 7.05 -16.84
CA CYS A 130 -7.09 6.44 -15.55
C CYS A 130 -6.12 6.90 -14.45
N THR A 131 -6.64 7.40 -13.33
CA THR A 131 -5.84 7.93 -12.23
C THR A 131 -5.05 6.86 -11.47
N ARG A 132 -5.46 5.59 -11.59
CA ARG A 132 -4.86 4.40 -10.93
C ARG A 132 -4.15 3.43 -11.90
N CYS A 133 -3.91 3.85 -13.14
CA CYS A 133 -3.34 3.00 -14.18
C CYS A 133 -1.81 2.95 -14.17
N TRP A 134 -1.29 1.77 -14.52
CA TRP A 134 0.12 1.45 -14.69
C TRP A 134 0.89 2.31 -15.69
N VAL A 135 0.26 2.95 -16.67
CA VAL A 135 0.97 3.85 -17.63
C VAL A 135 1.53 5.10 -16.95
N ARG A 136 1.00 5.49 -15.77
CA ARG A 136 1.51 6.65 -15.01
C ARG A 136 2.75 6.34 -14.18
N PHE A 137 3.20 5.09 -14.20
CA PHE A 137 4.35 4.57 -13.48
C PHE A 137 5.68 5.03 -14.08
#